data_AF-A0A2P8EE57-F1
#
_entry.id   AF-A0A2P8EE57-F1
#
_cell.length_a   1.000
_cell.length_b   1.000
_cell.length_c   1.000
_cell.angle_alpha   90.00
_cell.angle_beta   90.00
_cell.angle_gamma   90.00
#
_symmetry.space_group_name_H-M   'P 1'
#
loop_
_entity.id
_entity.type
_entity.pdbx_description
1 polymer ?
#
loop_
_entity_poly.entity_id
_entity_poly.type
_entity_poly.pdbx_seq_one_letter_code
_entity_poly.pdbx_strand_id
1 'polypeptide(L)'
;MSAMMIFTGIGHFLFTKGMVLMLPTFVPLKTEIIYFTGIIEFIAAIGLFIPAVRKYVGWLLIVFFILVLPANVHAAVNHIDIQKSTFDGKGLDYLWLRIPIQILYIFWVYLTAVNIR
;
A
#
# COMPACT_ATOMS: atom_id res chain seq x y z
N MET A 1 0.28 -2.20 -13.14
CA MET A 1 0.39 -2.70 -11.77
C MET A 1 1.84 -2.77 -11.29
N SER A 2 2.71 -3.55 -11.92
CA SER A 2 4.11 -3.71 -11.45
C SER A 2 4.89 -2.39 -11.34
N ALA A 3 4.77 -1.47 -12.30
CA ALA A 3 5.40 -0.15 -12.21
C ALA A 3 4.92 0.67 -11.00
N MET A 4 3.63 0.59 -10.68
CA MET A 4 3.06 1.25 -9.49
C MET A 4 3.59 0.60 -8.20
N MET A 5 3.65 -0.73 -8.13
CA MET A 5 4.21 -1.45 -6.97
C MET A 5 5.68 -1.10 -6.73
N ILE A 6 6.47 -0.93 -7.81
CA ILE A 6 7.86 -0.46 -7.71
C ILE A 6 7.90 0.97 -7.18
N PHE A 7 7.03 1.84 -7.68
CA PHE A 7 6.95 3.23 -7.24
C PHE A 7 6.55 3.35 -5.75
N THR A 8 5.53 2.61 -5.31
CA THR A 8 5.14 2.56 -3.89
C THR A 8 6.21 1.91 -3.03
N GLY A 9 6.89 0.89 -3.54
CA GLY A 9 7.99 0.22 -2.87
C GLY A 9 9.15 1.17 -2.60
N ILE A 10 9.53 2.00 -3.58
CA ILE A 10 10.51 3.09 -3.39
C ILE A 10 10.01 4.10 -2.36
N GLY A 11 8.72 4.43 -2.40
CA GLY A 11 8.07 5.30 -1.42
C GLY A 11 8.33 4.87 0.02
N HIS A 12 8.25 3.56 0.31
CA HIS A 12 8.51 2.98 1.64
C HIS A 12 9.87 3.35 2.22
N PHE A 13 10.90 3.50 1.37
CA PHE A 13 12.26 3.88 1.78
C PHE A 13 12.47 5.40 1.84
N LEU A 14 11.80 6.16 0.98
CA LEU A 14 11.95 7.63 0.94
C LEU A 14 11.14 8.33 2.05
N PHE A 15 9.94 7.84 2.32
CA PHE A 15 8.99 8.47 3.24
C PHE A 15 8.72 7.62 4.48
N THR A 16 9.69 6.77 4.88
CA THR A 16 9.55 5.84 6.02
C THR A 16 9.04 6.55 7.27
N LYS A 17 9.61 7.73 7.59
CA LYS A 17 9.22 8.52 8.77
C LYS A 17 7.74 8.90 8.76
N GLY A 18 7.20 9.33 7.62
CA GLY A 18 5.79 9.68 7.49
C GLY A 18 4.87 8.47 7.53
N MET A 19 5.28 7.35 6.91
CA MET A 19 4.51 6.10 6.98
C MET A 19 4.49 5.47 8.37
N VAL A 20 5.56 5.61 9.17
CA VAL A 20 5.59 5.15 10.57
C VAL A 20 4.49 5.82 11.38
N LEU A 21 4.21 7.09 11.10
CA LEU A 21 3.13 7.83 11.76
C LEU A 21 1.74 7.29 11.39
N MET A 22 1.57 6.69 10.20
CA MET A 22 0.30 6.08 9.80
C MET A 22 -0.02 4.81 10.59
N LEU A 23 0.98 4.16 11.19
CA LEU A 23 0.78 2.98 12.02
C LEU A 23 0.40 3.41 13.44
N PRO A 24 -0.65 2.82 14.03
CA PRO A 24 -1.07 3.16 15.39
C PRO A 24 0.00 2.79 16.43
N THR A 25 0.01 3.47 17.58
CA THR A 25 1.06 3.39 18.63
C THR A 25 1.25 2.00 19.23
N PHE A 26 0.25 1.13 19.18
CA PHE A 26 0.34 -0.24 19.70
C PHE A 26 1.15 -1.20 18.81
N VAL A 27 1.47 -0.82 17.57
CA VAL A 27 2.24 -1.66 16.65
C VAL A 27 3.74 -1.55 17.00
N PRO A 28 4.39 -2.62 17.45
CA PRO A 28 5.84 -2.63 17.66
C PRO A 28 6.56 -2.66 16.30
N LEU A 29 7.82 -2.17 16.26
CA LEU A 29 8.70 -2.30 15.09
C LEU A 29 8.11 -1.71 13.78
N LYS A 30 7.49 -0.53 13.87
CA LYS A 30 6.81 0.15 12.75
C LYS A 30 7.73 0.36 11.55
N THR A 31 8.98 0.76 11.80
CA THR A 31 9.96 1.07 10.76
C THR A 31 10.33 -0.19 9.96
N GLU A 32 10.57 -1.29 10.68
CA GLU A 32 10.90 -2.59 10.13
C GLU A 32 9.73 -3.15 9.31
N ILE A 33 8.50 -3.00 9.79
CA ILE A 33 7.29 -3.38 9.05
C ILE A 33 7.22 -2.62 7.73
N ILE A 34 7.49 -1.31 7.72
CA ILE A 34 7.42 -0.49 6.49
C ILE A 34 8.51 -0.90 5.49
N TYR A 35 9.72 -1.18 5.95
CA TYR A 35 10.75 -1.72 5.05
C TYR A 35 10.36 -3.09 4.51
N PHE A 36 9.81 -3.95 5.37
CA PHE A 36 9.36 -5.28 4.97
C PHE A 36 8.21 -5.22 3.95
N THR A 37 7.22 -4.34 4.14
CA THR A 37 6.15 -4.15 3.16
C THR A 37 6.68 -3.60 1.85
N GLY A 38 7.62 -2.65 1.88
CA GLY A 38 8.28 -2.15 0.67
C GLY A 38 9.00 -3.25 -0.13
N ILE A 39 9.67 -4.18 0.55
CA ILE A 39 10.31 -5.35 -0.10
C ILE A 39 9.25 -6.28 -0.71
N ILE A 40 8.17 -6.56 0.02
CA ILE A 40 7.05 -7.37 -0.49
C ILE A 40 6.47 -6.75 -1.77
N GLU A 41 6.35 -5.43 -1.85
CA GLU A 41 5.84 -4.77 -3.05
C GLU A 41 6.74 -5.01 -4.27
N PHE A 42 8.06 -5.00 -4.12
CA PHE A 42 8.98 -5.39 -5.20
C PHE A 42 8.85 -6.86 -5.59
N ILE A 43 8.76 -7.76 -4.61
CA ILE A 43 8.57 -9.19 -4.86
C ILE A 43 7.25 -9.44 -5.60
N ALA A 44 6.17 -8.76 -5.20
CA ALA A 44 4.88 -8.85 -5.87
C ALA A 44 4.93 -8.28 -7.29
N ALA A 45 5.65 -7.17 -7.51
CA ALA A 45 5.85 -6.59 -8.84
C ALA A 45 6.50 -7.58 -9.81
N ILE A 46 7.53 -8.30 -9.34
CA ILE A 46 8.22 -9.37 -10.09
C ILE A 46 7.30 -10.59 -10.24
N GLY A 47 6.64 -11.00 -9.16
CA GLY A 47 5.75 -12.17 -9.12
C GLY A 47 4.56 -12.07 -10.08
N LEU A 48 4.07 -10.86 -10.38
CA LEU A 48 3.04 -10.64 -11.40
C LEU A 48 3.50 -11.05 -12.81
N PHE A 49 4.80 -11.05 -13.11
CA PHE A 49 5.29 -11.48 -14.43
C PHE A 49 5.36 -13.00 -14.57
N ILE A 50 5.47 -13.75 -13.47
CA ILE A 50 5.63 -15.20 -13.46
C ILE A 50 4.24 -15.87 -13.55
N PRO A 51 3.85 -16.51 -14.67
CA PRO A 51 2.49 -17.03 -14.85
C PRO A 51 2.06 -18.05 -13.79
N ALA A 52 2.99 -18.89 -13.33
CA ALA A 52 2.73 -19.94 -12.34
C ALA A 52 2.29 -19.41 -10.96
N VAL A 53 2.76 -18.22 -10.55
CA VAL A 53 2.44 -17.63 -9.24
C VAL A 53 1.56 -16.39 -9.33
N ARG A 54 1.35 -15.84 -10.54
CA ARG A 54 0.59 -14.60 -10.78
C ARG A 54 -0.76 -14.57 -10.07
N LYS A 55 -1.52 -15.67 -10.11
CA LYS A 55 -2.84 -15.75 -9.46
C LYS A 55 -2.74 -15.63 -7.94
N TYR A 56 -1.77 -16.29 -7.31
CA TYR A 56 -1.53 -16.19 -5.87
C TYR A 56 -1.05 -14.79 -5.47
N VAL A 57 -0.15 -14.21 -6.26
CA VAL A 57 0.33 -12.83 -6.06
C VAL A 57 -0.82 -11.84 -6.21
N GLY A 58 -1.72 -12.03 -7.16
CA GLY A 58 -2.92 -11.22 -7.33
C GLY A 58 -3.83 -11.23 -6.10
N TRP A 59 -4.13 -12.41 -5.56
CA TRP A 59 -4.90 -12.52 -4.31
C TRP A 59 -4.19 -11.87 -3.12
N LEU A 60 -2.87 -12.08 -2.99
CA LEU A 60 -2.08 -11.49 -1.93
C LEU A 60 -2.08 -9.96 -2.01
N LEU A 61 -2.01 -9.38 -3.21
CA LEU A 61 -2.11 -7.94 -3.43
C LEU A 61 -3.48 -7.38 -3.04
N ILE A 62 -4.57 -8.09 -3.36
CA ILE A 62 -5.93 -7.67 -2.96
C ILE A 62 -6.03 -7.62 -1.44
N VAL A 63 -5.58 -8.67 -0.75
CA VAL A 63 -5.55 -8.72 0.72
C VAL A 63 -4.67 -7.59 1.27
N PHE A 64 -3.50 -7.37 0.69
CA PHE A 64 -2.59 -6.29 1.07
C PHE A 64 -3.27 -4.92 1.00
N PHE A 65 -3.97 -4.59 -0.11
CA PHE A 65 -4.70 -3.33 -0.20
C PHE A 65 -5.76 -3.20 0.90
N ILE A 66 -6.53 -4.25 1.17
CA ILE A 66 -7.55 -4.24 2.24
C ILE A 66 -6.89 -3.96 3.60
N LEU A 67 -5.76 -4.59 3.90
CA LEU A 67 -5.03 -4.41 5.17
C LEU A 67 -4.39 -3.02 5.32
N VAL A 68 -4.08 -2.33 4.21
CA VAL A 68 -3.52 -0.98 4.23
C VAL A 68 -4.59 0.09 4.47
N LEU A 69 -5.88 -0.22 4.24
CA LEU A 69 -6.97 0.73 4.41
C LEU A 69 -7.11 1.27 5.86
N PRO A 70 -7.04 0.44 6.92
CA PRO A 70 -6.99 0.93 8.31
C PRO A 70 -5.85 1.92 8.57
N ALA A 71 -4.66 1.68 8.02
CA ALA A 71 -3.53 2.60 8.18
C ALA A 71 -3.79 3.95 7.48
N ASN A 72 -4.45 3.93 6.32
CA ASN A 72 -4.84 5.14 5.60
C ASN A 72 -5.93 5.92 6.34
N VAL A 73 -6.88 5.22 6.95
CA VAL A 73 -7.92 5.83 7.79
C VAL A 73 -7.30 6.46 9.02
N HIS A 74 -6.38 5.76 9.71
CA HIS A 74 -5.65 6.32 10.84
C HIS A 74 -4.86 7.57 10.45
N ALA A 75 -4.19 7.55 9.30
CA ALA A 75 -3.46 8.71 8.78
C ALA A 75 -4.39 9.90 8.50
N ALA A 76 -5.55 9.66 7.90
CA ALA A 76 -6.53 10.70 7.60
C ALA A 76 -7.15 11.30 8.87
N VAL A 77 -7.52 10.46 9.84
CA VAL A 77 -8.09 10.92 11.12
C VAL A 77 -7.10 11.78 11.89
N ASN A 78 -5.81 11.40 11.88
CA ASN A 78 -4.75 12.15 12.54
C ASN A 78 -4.12 13.23 11.66
N HIS A 79 -4.69 13.55 10.49
CA HIS A 79 -4.18 14.59 9.58
C HIS A 79 -2.68 14.42 9.24
N ILE A 80 -2.24 13.18 9.04
CA ILE A 80 -0.81 12.87 8.83
C ILE A 80 -0.43 13.16 7.38
N ASP A 81 0.54 14.05 7.19
CA ASP A 81 1.23 14.26 5.92
C ASP A 81 2.44 13.31 5.83
N ILE A 82 2.34 12.33 4.94
CA ILE A 82 3.38 11.30 4.74
C ILE A 82 4.67 11.90 4.17
N GLN A 83 4.57 12.94 3.32
CA GLN A 83 5.73 13.53 2.66
C GLN A 83 6.52 14.43 3.61
N LYS A 84 5.82 15.22 4.41
CA LYS A 84 6.44 16.16 5.36
C LYS A 84 6.66 15.56 6.74
N SER A 85 6.06 14.39 7.03
CA SER A 85 6.03 13.79 8.38
C SER A 85 5.43 14.73 9.42
N THR A 86 4.43 15.52 9.03
CA THR A 86 3.73 16.49 9.90
C THR A 86 2.26 16.11 10.08
N PHE A 87 1.56 16.79 10.99
CA PHE A 87 0.12 16.60 11.27
C PHE A 87 -0.77 17.66 10.60
N ASP A 88 -0.34 18.16 9.43
CA ASP A 88 -1.01 19.20 8.64
C ASP A 88 -1.53 18.66 7.28
N GLY A 89 -1.81 17.36 7.24
CA GLY A 89 -2.34 16.68 6.07
C GLY A 89 -3.80 17.02 5.79
N LYS A 90 -4.27 16.67 4.58
CA LYS A 90 -5.63 16.94 4.08
C LYS A 90 -6.77 16.22 4.83
N GLY A 91 -6.48 15.57 5.95
CA GLY A 91 -7.49 14.92 6.79
C GLY A 91 -8.32 13.88 6.02
N LEU A 92 -9.64 13.89 6.23
CA LEU A 92 -10.61 12.98 5.61
C LEU A 92 -10.75 13.17 4.09
N ASP A 93 -10.46 14.35 3.54
CA ASP A 93 -10.51 14.61 2.09
C ASP A 93 -9.53 13.73 1.32
N TYR A 94 -8.44 13.32 1.97
CA TYR A 94 -7.50 12.36 1.44
C TYR A 94 -8.14 10.99 1.13
N LEU A 95 -9.03 10.51 1.99
CA LEU A 95 -9.68 9.20 1.82
C LEU A 95 -10.65 9.20 0.63
N TRP A 96 -11.28 10.34 0.34
CA TRP A 96 -12.20 10.47 -0.80
C TRP A 96 -11.52 10.21 -2.14
N LEU A 97 -10.25 10.57 -2.29
CA LEU A 97 -9.47 10.20 -3.48
C LEU A 97 -8.90 8.79 -3.35
N ARG A 98 -8.46 8.39 -2.15
CA ARG A 98 -7.71 7.15 -1.93
C ARG A 98 -8.57 5.89 -1.99
N ILE A 99 -9.79 5.92 -1.47
CA ILE A 99 -10.66 4.73 -1.46
C ILE A 99 -11.08 4.35 -2.89
N PRO A 100 -11.57 5.27 -3.75
CA PRO A 100 -11.95 4.92 -5.12
C PRO A 100 -10.77 4.39 -5.95
N ILE A 101 -9.59 5.02 -5.84
CA ILE A 101 -8.41 4.56 -6.58
C ILE A 101 -7.92 3.20 -6.06
N GLN A 102 -8.04 2.93 -4.76
CA GLN A 102 -7.72 1.64 -4.18
C GLN A 102 -8.68 0.53 -4.65
N ILE A 103 -9.98 0.82 -4.76
CA ILE A 103 -10.97 -0.10 -5.35
C ILE A 103 -10.63 -0.38 -6.81
N LEU A 104 -10.26 0.66 -7.58
CA LEU A 104 -9.81 0.52 -8.96
C LEU A 104 -8.60 -0.41 -9.06
N TYR A 105 -7.61 -0.29 -8.16
CA TYR A 105 -6.44 -1.17 -8.14
C TYR A 105 -6.80 -2.61 -7.81
N ILE A 106 -7.67 -2.84 -6.81
CA ILE A 106 -8.15 -4.17 -6.47
C ILE A 106 -8.84 -4.82 -7.67
N PHE A 107 -9.73 -4.08 -8.34
CA PHE A 107 -10.43 -4.55 -9.53
C PHE A 107 -9.47 -4.85 -10.68
N TRP A 108 -8.49 -3.97 -10.92
CA TRP A 108 -7.47 -4.16 -11.95
C TRP A 108 -6.62 -5.41 -11.71
N VAL A 109 -6.17 -5.62 -10.46
CA VAL A 109 -5.42 -6.82 -10.06
C VAL A 109 -6.27 -8.07 -10.27
N TYR A 110 -7.54 -8.04 -9.88
CA TYR A 110 -8.45 -9.16 -10.08
C TYR A 110 -8.57 -9.51 -11.57
N LEU A 111 -8.79 -8.53 -12.44
CA LEU A 111 -8.90 -8.75 -13.88
C LEU A 111 -7.59 -9.27 -14.50
N THR A 112 -6.46 -8.66 -14.15
CA THR A 112 -5.18 -8.91 -14.85
C THR A 112 -4.31 -10.01 -14.23
N ALA A 113 -4.57 -10.44 -13.00
CA ALA A 113 -3.80 -11.47 -12.32
C ALA A 113 -4.63 -12.69 -11.92
N VAL A 114 -5.91 -12.51 -11.57
CA VAL A 114 -6.76 -13.59 -11.04
C VAL A 114 -7.69 -14.18 -12.10
N ASN A 115 -8.26 -13.34 -12.96
CA ASN A 115 -9.26 -13.73 -13.96
C ASN A 115 -8.66 -14.08 -15.34
N ILE A 116 -7.34 -13.96 -15.51
CA ILE A 116 -6.69 -14.43 -16.75
C ILE A 116 -6.67 -15.96 -16.70
N ARG A 117 -7.45 -16.58 -17.60
CA ARG A 117 -7.39 -18.01 -17.93
C ARG A 117 -6.25 -18.27 -18.92
#